data_AF-A0A852JK92-F1
#
_entry.id   AF-A0A852JK92-F1
#
_cell.length_a   1.000
_cell.length_b   1.000
_cell.length_c   1.000
_cell.angle_alpha   90.00
_cell.angle_beta   90.00
_cell.angle_gamma   90.00
#
_symmetry.space_group_name_H-M   'P 1'
#
loop_
_entity.id
_entity.type
_entity.pdbx_description
1 polymer ?
#
loop_
_entity_poly.entity_id
_entity_poly.type
_entity_poly.pdbx_seq_one_letter_code
_entity_poly.pdbx_strand_id
1 'polypeptide(L)'
;GNIEILNLNMKPGNTLKVKGKISADTVGFSINLGCSSRDLAFHFNPRFNESVIVCNSKCSDSWQTELRDRHLPFFRGCTVK
;
A
#
# COMPACT_ATOMS: atom_id res chain seq x y z
N GLY A 1 -4.56 4.32 -13.14
CA GLY A 1 -4.11 3.01 -13.65
C GLY A 1 -3.28 2.35 -12.58
N ASN A 2 -3.34 1.02 -12.50
CA ASN A 2 -2.50 0.27 -11.57
C ASN A 2 -1.11 0.10 -12.19
N ILE A 3 -0.07 0.25 -11.37
CA ILE A 3 1.31 -0.03 -11.76
C ILE A 3 1.70 -1.35 -11.10
N GLU A 4 2.22 -2.28 -11.89
CA GLU A 4 2.76 -3.54 -11.41
C GLU A 4 4.23 -3.64 -11.81
N ILE A 5 5.09 -4.03 -10.87
CA ILE A 5 6.52 -4.22 -11.09
C ILE A 5 6.85 -5.65 -10.67
N LEU A 6 7.21 -6.48 -11.66
CA LEU A 6 7.67 -7.85 -11.44
C LEU A 6 9.19 -7.89 -11.37
N ASN A 7 9.73 -8.93 -10.73
CA ASN A 7 11.18 -9.14 -10.64
C ASN A 7 11.95 -7.97 -9.97
N LEU A 8 11.33 -7.28 -9.02
CA LEU A 8 11.93 -6.14 -8.29
C LEU A 8 13.20 -6.52 -7.49
N ASN A 9 13.39 -7.81 -7.18
CA ASN A 9 14.58 -8.37 -6.49
C ASN A 9 15.00 -7.59 -5.24
N MET A 10 14.04 -7.25 -4.38
CA MET A 10 14.32 -6.59 -3.11
C MET A 10 14.94 -7.58 -2.11
N LYS A 11 15.99 -7.14 -1.42
CA LYS A 11 16.68 -7.89 -0.36
C LYS A 11 16.64 -7.12 0.95
N PRO A 12 16.82 -7.81 2.10
CA PRO A 12 17.02 -7.13 3.38
C PRO A 12 18.10 -6.04 3.29
N GLY A 13 17.83 -4.88 3.87
CA GLY A 13 18.70 -3.69 3.79
C GLY A 13 18.46 -2.79 2.57
N ASN A 14 17.65 -3.20 1.59
CA ASN A 14 17.24 -2.31 0.50
C ASN A 14 16.17 -1.30 0.93
N THR A 15 16.08 -0.19 0.21
CA THR A 15 15.03 0.82 0.37
C THR A 15 14.24 0.98 -0.92
N LEU A 16 12.92 0.85 -0.84
CA LEU A 16 12.00 1.21 -1.91
C LEU A 16 11.39 2.59 -1.63
N LYS A 17 11.44 3.50 -2.61
CA LYS A 17 10.80 4.83 -2.53
C LYS A 17 9.74 4.91 -3.62
N VAL A 18 8.53 5.33 -3.26
CA VAL A 18 7.38 5.38 -4.18
C VAL A 18 6.85 6.80 -4.22
N LYS A 19 7.05 7.49 -5.36
CA LYS A 19 6.48 8.82 -5.58
C LYS A 19 5.24 8.72 -6.46
N GLY A 20 4.14 9.35 -6.04
CA GLY A 20 2.88 9.32 -6.78
C GLY A 20 2.01 10.54 -6.50
N LYS A 21 1.08 10.82 -7.43
CA LYS A 21 0.02 11.83 -7.24
C LYS A 21 -1.26 11.12 -6.82
N ILE A 22 -1.80 11.51 -5.67
CA ILE A 22 -3.08 11.01 -5.18
C ILE A 22 -4.18 11.74 -5.94
N SER A 23 -5.13 10.99 -6.53
CA SER A 23 -6.27 11.60 -7.22
C SER A 23 -7.12 12.43 -6.25
N ALA A 24 -7.71 13.53 -6.74
CA ALA A 24 -8.60 14.37 -5.94
C ALA A 24 -9.90 13.64 -5.53
N ASP A 25 -10.32 12.66 -6.33
CA ASP A 25 -11.62 11.97 -6.19
C ASP A 25 -11.50 10.54 -5.63
N THR A 26 -10.31 10.12 -5.18
CA THR A 26 -10.11 8.74 -4.71
C THR A 26 -10.61 8.50 -3.28
N VAL A 27 -11.10 7.30 -3.01
CA VAL A 27 -11.41 6.82 -1.65
C VAL A 27 -10.17 6.30 -0.90
N GLY A 28 -9.08 6.03 -1.61
CA GLY A 28 -7.83 5.53 -1.03
C GLY A 28 -6.80 5.14 -2.09
N PHE A 29 -5.73 4.50 -1.66
CA PHE A 29 -4.77 3.82 -2.54
C PHE A 29 -4.14 2.65 -1.80
N SER A 30 -3.43 1.78 -2.51
CA SER A 30 -2.67 0.70 -1.88
C SER A 30 -1.30 0.50 -2.52
N ILE A 31 -0.32 0.14 -1.69
CA ILE A 31 0.98 -0.36 -2.12
C ILE A 31 1.09 -1.80 -1.63
N ASN A 32 1.36 -2.72 -2.56
CA ASN A 32 1.44 -4.16 -2.29
C ASN A 32 2.87 -4.64 -2.55
N LEU A 33 3.48 -5.30 -1.57
CA LEU A 33 4.78 -5.95 -1.69
C LEU A 33 4.63 -7.42 -1.33
N GLY A 34 5.06 -8.29 -2.25
CA GLY A 34 4.87 -9.73 -2.12
C GLY A 34 5.60 -10.50 -3.22
N CYS A 35 5.56 -11.83 -3.12
CA CYS A 35 6.07 -12.71 -4.16
C CYS A 35 5.02 -13.00 -5.24
N SER A 36 3.73 -12.80 -4.94
CA SER A 36 2.62 -12.94 -5.88
C SER A 36 1.45 -12.04 -5.47
N SER A 37 0.44 -11.91 -6.32
CA SER A 37 -0.82 -11.22 -5.96
C SER A 37 -1.63 -11.94 -4.87
N ARG A 38 -1.36 -13.23 -4.63
CA ARG A 38 -2.00 -14.06 -3.59
C ARG A 38 -1.22 -14.04 -2.27
N ASP A 39 0.06 -13.69 -2.32
CA ASP A 39 1.01 -13.75 -1.20
C ASP A 39 1.72 -12.42 -1.05
N LEU A 40 1.14 -11.56 -0.21
CA LEU A 40 1.63 -10.22 0.11
C LEU A 40 2.24 -10.22 1.51
N ALA A 41 3.55 -9.99 1.58
CA ALA A 41 4.22 -9.77 2.86
C ALA A 41 3.77 -8.43 3.48
N PHE A 42 3.42 -7.45 2.64
CA PHE A 42 2.97 -6.14 3.10
C PHE A 42 1.94 -5.54 2.14
N HIS A 43 0.77 -5.22 2.68
CA HIS A 43 -0.27 -4.43 2.06
C HIS A 43 -0.42 -3.15 2.87
N PHE A 44 -0.10 -2.01 2.25
CA PHE A 44 -0.26 -0.68 2.81
C PHE A 44 -1.45 0.01 2.16
N ASN A 45 -2.49 0.35 2.91
CA ASN A 45 -3.74 0.86 2.36
C ASN A 45 -4.30 2.05 3.15
N PRO A 46 -3.87 3.28 2.81
CA PRO A 46 -4.54 4.51 3.23
C PRO A 46 -5.97 4.59 2.69
N ARG A 47 -6.94 4.70 3.60
CA ARG A 47 -8.38 4.80 3.32
C ARG A 47 -8.89 6.16 3.79
N PHE A 48 -9.20 7.05 2.85
CA PHE A 48 -9.66 8.42 3.15
C PHE A 48 -11.10 8.47 3.68
N ASN A 49 -11.94 7.52 3.31
CA ASN A 49 -13.32 7.39 3.80
C ASN A 49 -13.40 6.98 5.28
N GLU A 50 -12.35 6.33 5.79
CA GLU A 50 -12.25 5.88 7.19
C GLU A 50 -11.26 6.70 8.03
N SER A 51 -10.51 7.62 7.38
CA SER A 51 -9.43 8.38 8.01
C SER A 51 -8.39 7.49 8.72
N VAL A 52 -7.99 6.40 8.06
CA VAL A 52 -7.11 5.37 8.63
C VAL A 52 -6.13 4.83 7.58
N ILE A 53 -4.95 4.40 8.04
CA ILE A 53 -4.06 3.53 7.28
C ILE A 53 -4.29 2.10 7.77
N VAL A 54 -4.64 1.21 6.86
CA VAL A 54 -4.68 -0.23 7.13
C VAL A 54 -3.42 -0.88 6.59
N CYS A 55 -2.70 -1.57 7.45
CA CYS A 55 -1.61 -2.45 7.09
C CYS A 55 -2.04 -3.90 7.30
N ASN A 56 -1.72 -4.79 6.35
CA ASN A 56 -1.99 -6.21 6.50
C ASN A 56 -0.95 -7.05 5.74
N SER A 57 -1.02 -8.36 5.90
CA SER A 57 -0.40 -9.36 5.03
C SER A 57 -1.49 -10.26 4.43
N LYS A 58 -1.13 -10.94 3.34
CA LYS A 58 -2.02 -11.88 2.62
C LYS A 58 -1.23 -13.15 2.35
N CYS A 59 -1.77 -14.30 2.73
CA CYS A 59 -1.13 -15.61 2.56
C CYS A 59 -2.14 -16.56 1.93
N SER A 60 -1.78 -17.20 0.82
CA SER A 60 -2.68 -18.13 0.10
C SER A 60 -4.06 -17.52 -0.16
N ASP A 61 -4.05 -16.29 -0.68
CA ASP A 61 -5.25 -15.50 -0.99
C ASP A 61 -6.08 -15.02 0.23
N SER A 62 -5.63 -15.32 1.45
CA SER A 62 -6.34 -14.98 2.69
C SER A 62 -5.68 -13.80 3.42
N TRP A 63 -6.46 -12.76 3.68
CA TRP A 63 -6.04 -11.64 4.52
C TRP A 63 -5.79 -12.08 5.96
N GLN A 64 -4.75 -11.54 6.56
CA GLN A 64 -4.41 -11.79 7.96
C GLN A 64 -5.01 -10.69 8.86
N THR A 65 -4.51 -10.55 10.09
CA THR A 65 -5.00 -9.53 11.03
C THR A 65 -4.58 -8.14 10.58
N GLU A 66 -5.56 -7.22 10.48
CA GLU A 66 -5.31 -5.82 10.16
C GLU A 66 -4.60 -5.08 11.32
N LEU A 67 -3.61 -4.26 10.97
CA LEU A 67 -3.09 -3.19 11.81
C LEU A 67 -3.68 -1.87 11.31
N ARG A 68 -4.24 -1.07 12.21
CA ARG A 68 -4.95 0.16 11.86
C ARG A 68 -4.33 1.36 12.58
N ASP A 69 -3.84 2.32 11.81
CA ASP A 69 -3.27 3.57 12.32
C ASP A 69 -4.17 4.76 11.91
N ARG A 70 -4.59 5.56 12.90
CA ARG A 70 -5.44 6.74 12.66
C ARG A 70 -4.64 7.98 12.29
N HIS A 71 -3.32 7.93 12.33
CA HIS A 71 -2.47 8.97 11.79
C HIS A 71 -2.40 8.84 10.26
N LEU A 72 -3.24 9.60 9.55
CA LEU A 72 -3.31 9.61 8.08
C LEU A 72 -2.71 10.91 7.51
N PRO A 73 -1.38 10.98 7.28
CA PRO A 73 -0.70 12.18 6.77
C PRO A 73 -0.77 12.31 5.24
N PHE A 74 -1.87 11.88 4.63
CA PHE A 74 -2.08 11.94 3.19
C PHE A 74 -3.28 12.81 2.85
N PHE A 75 -3.20 13.50 1.71
CA PHE A 75 -4.26 14.38 1.23
C PHE A 75 -4.56 14.10 -0.23
N ARG A 76 -5.84 14.11 -0.58
CA ARG A 76 -6.29 13.98 -1.98
C ARG A 76 -5.73 15.14 -2.81
N GLY A 77 -5.38 14.85 -4.06
CA GLY A 77 -4.80 15.85 -4.98
C GLY A 77 -3.31 16.14 -4.79
N CYS A 78 -2.69 15.69 -3.69
CA CYS A 78 -1.28 15.95 -3.40
C CYS A 78 -0.33 14.94 -4.06
N THR A 79 0.91 15.37 -4.28
CA THR A 79 2.02 14.47 -4.63
C THR A 79 2.72 14.04 -3.35
N VAL A 80 2.94 12.73 -3.20
CA VAL A 80 3.57 12.12 -2.03
C VAL A 80 4.76 11.26 -2.46
N LYS A 81 5.64 10.94 -1.51
CA LYS A 81 6.89 10.20 -1.70
C LYS A 81 7.08 9.19 -0.57
#